data_AF-A0AAN8ISL8-F1
#
_entry.id   AF-A0AAN8ISL8-F1
#
_cell.length_a   1.000
_cell.length_b   1.000
_cell.length_c   1.000
_cell.angle_alpha   90.00
_cell.angle_beta   90.00
_cell.angle_gamma   90.00
#
_symmetry.space_group_name_H-M   'P 1'
#
loop_
_entity.id
_entity.type
_entity.pdbx_description
1 polymer ?
#
loop_
_entity_poly.entity_id
_entity_poly.type
_entity_poly.pdbx_seq_one_letter_code
_entity_poly.pdbx_strand_id
1 'polypeptide(L)'
;MEPMDVEHQEPRTTRMLGNKDIAAIIAAIKDQPGSSISAQAPTPNPTFGRKGYASQYEFNESVIKKLSNISKMGMRKDDEELLQSAMDLIKVLNETLKIADKHPGVFSFLDSKKQAEAVKSSDPFLSEFLEQVHKEEKTAKKKGPPIPETSF
;
A
#
# COMPACT_ATOMS: atom_id res chain seq x y z
N MET A 1 24.28 21.91 68.92
CA MET A 1 23.10 22.38 68.17
C MET A 1 23.67 23.13 66.98
N GLU A 2 23.86 22.42 65.87
CA GLU A 2 24.41 22.98 64.63
C GLU A 2 23.27 23.47 63.73
N PRO A 3 23.43 24.57 62.98
CA PRO A 3 22.42 25.03 62.04
C PRO A 3 22.46 24.18 60.76
N MET A 4 21.29 23.72 60.30
CA MET A 4 21.13 23.01 59.03
C MET A 4 21.23 23.98 57.85
N ASP A 5 22.08 23.63 56.88
CA ASP A 5 22.16 24.28 55.57
C ASP A 5 20.83 24.15 54.81
N VAL A 6 20.20 25.29 54.53
CA VAL A 6 19.00 25.37 53.71
C VAL A 6 19.43 25.54 52.26
N GLU A 7 19.40 24.42 51.53
CA GLU A 7 19.56 24.36 50.07
C GLU A 7 18.63 25.37 49.38
N HIS A 8 19.21 26.42 48.79
CA HIS A 8 18.48 27.37 47.94
C HIS A 8 18.22 26.73 46.58
N GLN A 9 17.07 26.08 46.44
CA GLN A 9 16.57 25.64 45.15
C GLN A 9 15.82 26.79 44.48
N GLU A 10 16.43 27.44 43.49
CA GLU A 10 15.78 28.53 42.75
C GLU A 10 14.49 28.05 42.04
N PRO A 11 13.40 28.84 42.07
CA PRO A 11 12.16 28.45 41.42
C PRO A 11 12.32 28.46 39.90
N ARG A 12 12.23 27.29 39.26
CA ARG A 12 12.10 27.16 37.80
C ARG A 12 10.83 27.86 37.34
N THR A 13 10.99 29.11 36.93
CA THR A 13 9.90 29.92 36.39
C THR A 13 9.61 29.44 34.97
N THR A 14 8.46 28.79 34.78
CA THR A 14 7.99 28.39 33.44
C THR A 14 7.45 29.62 32.74
N ARG A 15 8.27 30.25 31.89
CA ARG A 15 7.83 31.39 31.08
C ARG A 15 6.89 30.89 29.98
N MET A 16 5.68 31.45 29.93
CA MET A 16 4.74 31.22 28.82
C MET A 16 5.31 31.83 27.53
N LEU A 17 5.33 31.02 26.46
CA LEU A 17 5.77 31.47 25.14
C LEU A 17 4.80 32.51 24.59
N GLY A 18 5.30 33.69 24.25
CA GLY A 18 4.50 34.73 23.59
C GLY A 18 4.41 34.52 22.08
N ASN A 19 3.48 35.22 21.43
CA ASN A 19 3.30 35.15 19.96
C ASN A 19 4.58 35.48 19.17
N LYS A 20 5.44 36.33 19.72
CA LYS A 20 6.75 36.66 19.15
C LYS A 20 7.73 35.50 19.24
N ASP A 21 7.71 34.77 20.34
CA ASP A 21 8.57 33.58 20.54
C ASP A 21 8.15 32.46 19.58
N ILE A 22 6.84 32.28 19.37
CA ILE A 22 6.29 31.34 18.38
C ILE A 22 6.71 31.72 16.96
N ALA A 23 6.61 32.99 16.59
CA ALA A 23 7.02 33.47 15.27
C ALA A 23 8.53 33.28 15.03
N ALA A 24 9.36 33.53 16.05
CA ALA A 24 10.80 33.31 15.99
C ALA A 24 11.14 31.81 15.80
N ILE A 25 10.43 30.91 16.47
CA ILE A 25 10.59 29.46 16.28
C ILE A 25 10.23 29.06 14.84
N ILE A 26 9.12 29.56 14.29
CA ILE A 26 8.70 29.28 12.90
C ILE A 26 9.74 29.79 11.90
N ALA A 27 10.29 30.98 12.11
CA ALA A 27 11.33 31.54 11.25
C ALA A 27 12.61 30.71 11.32
N ALA A 28 13.04 30.30 12.52
CA ALA A 28 14.24 29.47 12.71
C ALA A 28 14.11 28.08 12.06
N ILE A 29 12.91 27.49 12.02
CA ILE A 29 12.65 26.22 11.31
C ILE A 29 12.75 26.41 9.79
N LYS A 30 12.26 27.55 9.27
CA LYS A 30 12.28 27.85 7.83
C LYS A 30 13.67 28.17 7.29
N ASP A 31 14.53 28.74 8.12
CA ASP A 31 15.87 29.21 7.73
C ASP A 31 16.97 28.14 7.89
N GLN A 32 16.62 26.92 8.32
CA GLN A 32 17.56 25.79 8.32
C GLN A 32 17.70 25.18 6.92
N PRO A 33 18.88 25.28 6.28
CA PRO A 33 19.15 24.57 5.03
C PRO A 33 19.29 23.07 5.35
N GLY A 34 18.19 22.34 5.23
CA GLY A 34 18.12 20.91 5.52
C GLY A 34 16.84 20.45 6.22
N SER A 35 16.05 21.36 6.80
CA SER A 35 14.69 21.04 7.28
C SER A 35 13.68 21.20 6.15
N SER A 36 13.78 20.32 5.15
CA SER A 36 12.62 19.99 4.35
C SER A 36 11.66 19.19 5.22
N ILE A 37 10.89 19.89 6.06
CA ILE A 37 9.50 19.47 6.25
C ILE A 37 8.84 19.72 4.90
N SER A 38 9.13 18.83 3.95
CA SER A 38 8.21 18.52 2.89
C SER A 38 6.98 18.08 3.65
N ALA A 39 6.04 19.01 3.86
CA ALA A 39 4.65 18.63 3.90
C ALA A 39 4.49 17.81 2.64
N GLN A 40 4.59 16.48 2.77
CA GLN A 40 4.32 15.55 1.69
C GLN A 40 2.94 15.98 1.25
N ALA A 41 2.88 16.67 0.11
CA ALA A 41 1.63 16.98 -0.51
C ALA A 41 0.89 15.64 -0.55
N PRO A 42 -0.35 15.56 -0.03
CA PRO A 42 -1.09 14.32 -0.04
C PRO A 42 -0.98 13.77 -1.46
N THR A 43 -0.45 12.56 -1.59
CA THR A 43 -0.30 11.92 -2.89
C THR A 43 -1.66 12.02 -3.56
N PRO A 44 -1.74 12.57 -4.79
CA PRO A 44 -3.03 12.80 -5.42
C PRO A 44 -3.78 11.48 -5.44
N ASN A 45 -5.04 11.52 -4.98
CA ASN A 45 -5.88 10.33 -5.02
C ASN A 45 -5.86 9.77 -6.45
N PRO A 46 -5.72 8.45 -6.60
CA PRO A 46 -5.74 7.83 -7.92
C PRO A 46 -7.01 8.22 -8.65
N THR A 47 -6.86 8.71 -9.87
CA THR A 47 -7.98 9.05 -10.75
C THR A 47 -8.35 7.80 -11.54
N PHE A 48 -9.62 7.40 -11.48
CA PHE A 48 -10.14 6.24 -12.20
C PHE A 48 -11.03 6.69 -13.36
N GLY A 49 -10.90 6.04 -14.51
CA GLY A 49 -11.82 6.19 -15.64
C GLY A 49 -13.17 5.53 -15.35
N ARG A 50 -13.21 4.46 -14.55
CA ARG A 50 -14.45 3.77 -14.16
C ARG A 50 -14.92 4.23 -12.77
N LYS A 51 -16.10 4.86 -12.72
CA LYS A 51 -16.72 5.34 -11.47
C LYS A 51 -16.83 4.26 -10.39
N GLY A 52 -17.18 3.03 -10.78
CA GLY A 52 -17.28 1.91 -9.83
C GLY A 52 -15.98 1.59 -9.11
N TYR A 53 -14.83 1.71 -9.80
CA TYR A 53 -13.52 1.47 -9.18
C TYR A 53 -13.12 2.61 -8.24
N ALA A 54 -13.42 3.86 -8.60
CA ALA A 54 -13.23 4.99 -7.70
C ALA A 54 -14.02 4.81 -6.40
N SER A 55 -15.32 4.51 -6.50
CA SER A 55 -16.17 4.32 -5.32
C SER A 55 -15.70 3.15 -4.45
N GLN A 56 -15.24 2.05 -5.05
CA GLN A 56 -14.68 0.93 -4.29
C GLN A 56 -13.35 1.29 -3.62
N TYR A 57 -12.47 2.02 -4.30
CA TYR A 57 -11.21 2.50 -3.74
C TYR A 57 -11.45 3.41 -2.52
N GLU A 58 -12.35 4.38 -2.65
CA GLU A 58 -12.72 5.29 -1.55
C GLU A 58 -13.32 4.54 -0.36
N PHE A 59 -14.19 3.56 -0.62
CA PHE A 59 -14.74 2.69 0.42
C PHE A 59 -13.64 1.90 1.13
N ASN A 60 -12.73 1.28 0.37
CA ASN A 60 -11.61 0.51 0.90
C ASN A 60 -10.68 1.38 1.77
N GLU A 61 -10.36 2.61 1.34
CA GLU A 61 -9.58 3.57 2.13
C GLU A 61 -10.27 3.93 3.45
N SER A 62 -11.59 4.13 3.43
CA SER A 62 -12.40 4.36 4.64
C SER A 62 -12.33 3.17 5.60
N VAL A 63 -12.38 1.94 5.09
CA VAL A 63 -12.22 0.72 5.89
C VAL A 63 -10.83 0.66 6.51
N ILE A 64 -9.76 0.84 5.72
CA ILE A 64 -8.37 0.85 6.23
C ILE A 64 -8.21 1.88 7.34
N LYS A 65 -8.77 3.08 7.18
CA LYS A 65 -8.72 4.13 8.20
C LYS A 65 -9.41 3.71 9.51
N LYS A 66 -10.57 3.07 9.43
CA LYS A 66 -11.29 2.54 10.60
C LYS A 66 -10.47 1.43 11.29
N LEU A 67 -9.93 0.48 10.54
CA LEU A 67 -9.10 -0.60 11.07
C LEU A 67 -7.81 -0.07 11.71
N SER A 68 -7.16 0.90 11.08
CA SER A 68 -5.97 1.56 11.63
C SER A 68 -6.25 2.25 12.96
N ASN A 69 -7.45 2.81 13.15
CA ASN A 69 -7.84 3.39 14.43
C ASN A 69 -8.06 2.32 15.50
N ILE A 70 -8.63 1.16 15.14
CA ILE A 70 -8.81 0.03 16.05
C ILE A 70 -7.46 -0.52 16.52
N SER A 71 -6.50 -0.68 15.61
CA SER A 71 -5.13 -1.11 15.94
C SER A 71 -4.48 -0.23 17.02
N LYS A 72 -4.74 1.08 16.99
CA LYS A 72 -4.22 2.05 17.98
C LYS A 72 -4.86 1.97 19.36
N MET A 73 -5.98 1.25 19.52
CA MET A 73 -6.70 1.15 20.81
C MET A 73 -6.06 0.15 21.77
N GLY A 74 -5.00 -0.54 21.37
CA GLY A 74 -4.32 -1.55 22.16
C GLY A 74 -4.97 -2.93 21.98
N MET A 75 -4.22 -3.86 21.41
CA MET A 75 -4.65 -5.23 21.16
C MET A 75 -3.48 -6.20 21.37
N ARG A 76 -3.78 -7.50 21.48
CA ARG A 76 -2.73 -8.52 21.56
C ARG A 76 -1.98 -8.57 20.23
N LYS A 77 -0.69 -8.93 20.28
CA LYS A 77 0.18 -8.96 19.10
C LYS A 77 -0.38 -9.82 17.96
N ASP A 78 -0.90 -11.01 18.26
CA ASP A 78 -1.47 -11.91 17.23
C ASP A 78 -2.72 -11.29 16.56
N ASP A 79 -3.54 -10.57 17.34
CA ASP A 79 -4.72 -9.89 16.82
C ASP A 79 -4.32 -8.67 15.96
N GLU A 80 -3.23 -7.98 16.32
CA GLU A 80 -2.64 -6.88 15.57
C GLU A 80 -2.05 -7.35 14.23
N GLU A 81 -1.31 -8.46 14.23
CA GLU A 81 -0.75 -9.07 13.02
C GLU A 81 -1.87 -9.53 12.06
N LEU A 82 -2.93 -10.14 12.60
CA LEU A 82 -4.10 -10.52 11.80
C LEU A 82 -4.80 -9.30 11.20
N LEU A 83 -4.99 -8.23 11.98
CA LEU A 83 -5.59 -6.99 11.51
C LEU A 83 -4.73 -6.30 10.46
N GLN A 84 -3.40 -6.30 10.64
CA GLN A 84 -2.45 -5.76 9.69
C GLN A 84 -2.49 -6.52 8.36
N SER A 85 -2.51 -7.85 8.43
CA SER A 85 -2.68 -8.72 7.25
C SER A 85 -3.97 -8.40 6.49
N ALA A 86 -5.09 -8.21 7.20
CA ALA A 86 -6.36 -7.82 6.57
C ALA A 86 -6.28 -6.45 5.88
N MET A 87 -5.64 -5.45 6.51
CA MET A 87 -5.42 -4.14 5.91
C MET A 87 -4.55 -4.22 4.65
N ASP A 88 -3.50 -5.05 4.67
CA ASP A 88 -2.60 -5.21 3.53
C ASP A 88 -3.29 -5.90 2.34
N LEU A 89 -4.18 -6.87 2.60
CA LEU A 89 -5.05 -7.43 1.56
C LEU A 89 -5.93 -6.36 0.90
N ILE A 90 -6.51 -5.44 1.67
CA ILE A 90 -7.32 -4.34 1.13
C ILE A 90 -6.46 -3.38 0.30
N LYS A 91 -5.22 -3.10 0.72
CA LYS A 91 -4.27 -2.30 -0.08
C LYS A 91 -3.94 -2.98 -1.41
N VAL A 92 -3.73 -4.29 -1.42
CA VAL A 92 -3.52 -5.07 -2.66
C VAL A 92 -4.73 -4.97 -3.58
N LEU A 93 -5.96 -5.02 -3.03
CA LEU A 93 -7.17 -4.79 -3.82
C LEU A 93 -7.20 -3.38 -4.43
N ASN A 94 -6.81 -2.36 -3.66
CA ASN A 94 -6.71 -0.99 -4.14
C ASN A 94 -5.70 -0.84 -5.30
N GLU A 95 -4.53 -1.47 -5.21
CA GLU A 95 -3.58 -1.52 -6.33
C GLU A 95 -4.15 -2.29 -7.53
N THR A 96 -4.85 -3.39 -7.28
CA THR A 96 -5.51 -4.17 -8.34
C THR A 96 -6.56 -3.34 -9.08
N LEU A 97 -7.34 -2.51 -8.38
CA LEU A 97 -8.30 -1.59 -9.01
C LEU A 97 -7.60 -0.57 -9.92
N LYS A 98 -6.47 0.00 -9.48
CA LYS A 98 -5.68 0.94 -10.30
C LYS A 98 -5.19 0.27 -11.58
N ILE A 99 -4.73 -0.97 -11.49
CA ILE A 99 -4.29 -1.75 -12.64
C ILE A 99 -5.49 -2.08 -13.54
N ALA A 100 -6.61 -2.53 -12.96
CA ALA A 100 -7.82 -2.93 -13.69
C ALA A 100 -8.44 -1.80 -14.51
N ASP A 101 -8.34 -0.57 -14.02
CA ASP A 101 -8.83 0.62 -14.72
C ASP A 101 -8.14 0.78 -16.08
N LYS A 102 -6.82 0.54 -16.11
CA LYS A 102 -5.99 0.57 -17.33
C LYS A 102 -6.00 -0.76 -18.10
N HIS A 103 -6.16 -1.87 -17.38
CA HIS A 103 -6.04 -3.24 -17.89
C HIS A 103 -7.22 -4.10 -17.42
N PRO A 104 -8.39 -4.01 -18.08
CA PRO A 104 -9.60 -4.72 -17.66
C PRO A 104 -9.44 -6.25 -17.55
N GLY A 105 -8.48 -6.85 -18.25
CA GLY A 105 -8.19 -8.29 -18.17
C GLY A 105 -7.50 -8.76 -16.89
N VAL A 106 -7.10 -7.86 -15.98
CA VAL A 106 -6.37 -8.26 -14.76
C VAL A 106 -7.16 -9.22 -13.87
N PHE A 107 -8.47 -9.06 -13.76
CA PHE A 107 -9.30 -9.95 -12.94
C PHE A 107 -9.36 -11.37 -13.54
N SER A 108 -9.59 -11.48 -14.85
CA SER A 108 -9.56 -12.79 -15.53
C SER A 108 -8.19 -13.46 -15.42
N PHE A 109 -7.11 -12.68 -15.48
CA PHE A 109 -5.76 -13.19 -15.25
C PHE A 109 -5.58 -13.72 -13.82
N LEU A 110 -6.04 -12.97 -12.81
CA LEU A 110 -5.96 -13.38 -11.40
C LEU A 110 -6.79 -14.63 -11.13
N ASP A 111 -8.00 -14.73 -11.69
CA ASP A 111 -8.84 -15.92 -11.57
C ASP A 111 -8.17 -17.15 -12.21
N SER A 112 -7.60 -16.98 -13.39
CA SER A 112 -6.86 -18.05 -14.09
C SER A 112 -5.63 -18.48 -13.30
N LYS A 113 -4.89 -17.52 -12.74
CA LYS A 113 -3.72 -17.80 -11.88
C LYS A 113 -4.12 -18.56 -10.62
N LYS A 114 -5.21 -18.15 -9.96
CA LYS A 114 -5.73 -18.83 -8.77
C LYS A 114 -6.12 -20.28 -9.07
N GLN A 115 -6.75 -20.53 -10.21
CA GLN A 115 -7.08 -21.89 -10.63
C GLN A 115 -5.82 -22.72 -10.89
N ALA A 116 -4.81 -22.15 -11.56
CA ALA A 116 -3.54 -22.83 -11.80
C ALA A 116 -2.79 -23.17 -10.49
N GLU A 117 -2.74 -22.23 -9.54
CA GLU A 117 -2.14 -22.45 -8.22
C GLU A 117 -2.88 -23.54 -7.43
N ALA A 118 -4.21 -23.60 -7.54
CA ALA A 118 -5.00 -24.66 -6.91
C ALA A 118 -4.65 -26.05 -7.49
N VAL A 119 -4.57 -26.18 -8.81
CA VAL A 119 -4.16 -27.43 -9.47
C VAL A 119 -2.74 -27.82 -9.06
N LYS A 120 -1.81 -26.87 -9.08
CA LYS A 120 -0.41 -27.09 -8.66
C LYS A 120 -0.30 -27.57 -7.21
N SER A 121 -1.15 -27.06 -6.33
CA SER A 121 -1.19 -27.48 -4.93
C SER A 121 -1.79 -28.87 -4.75
N SER A 122 -2.74 -29.29 -5.59
CA SER A 122 -3.38 -30.61 -5.48
C SER A 122 -2.60 -31.71 -6.19
N ASP A 123 -2.04 -31.43 -7.37
CA ASP A 123 -1.29 -32.37 -8.19
C ASP A 123 -0.23 -31.61 -9.02
N PRO A 124 1.03 -31.62 -8.56
CA PRO A 124 2.13 -30.95 -9.25
C PRO A 124 2.41 -31.50 -10.65
N PHE A 125 2.22 -32.80 -10.89
CA PHE A 125 2.50 -33.43 -12.18
C PHE A 125 1.44 -33.05 -13.21
N LEU A 126 0.17 -33.00 -12.79
CA LEU A 126 -0.91 -32.52 -13.65
C LEU A 126 -0.72 -31.04 -14.02
N SER A 127 -0.25 -30.22 -13.08
CA SER A 127 0.09 -28.83 -13.36
C SER A 127 1.19 -28.70 -14.42
N GLU A 128 2.25 -29.50 -14.32
CA GLU A 128 3.36 -29.49 -15.28
C GLU A 128 2.89 -29.91 -16.69
N PHE A 129 2.03 -30.93 -16.78
CA PHE A 129 1.42 -31.35 -18.04
C PHE A 129 0.57 -30.24 -18.68
N LEU A 130 -0.29 -29.57 -17.90
CA LEU A 130 -1.11 -28.47 -18.41
C LEU A 130 -0.27 -27.28 -18.89
N GLU A 131 0.84 -26.97 -18.20
CA GLU A 131 1.80 -25.95 -18.64
C GLU A 131 2.45 -26.32 -19.98
N GLN A 132 2.80 -27.60 -20.17
CA GLN A 132 3.33 -28.09 -21.43
C GLN A 132 2.31 -27.99 -22.57
N VAL A 133 1.06 -28.43 -22.35
CA VAL A 133 -0.02 -28.35 -23.35
C VAL A 133 -0.26 -26.89 -23.77
N HIS A 134 -0.39 -25.96 -22.82
CA HIS A 134 -0.57 -24.54 -23.13
C HIS A 134 0.62 -23.93 -23.88
N LYS A 135 1.85 -24.40 -23.63
CA LYS A 135 3.05 -23.95 -24.35
C LYS A 135 3.03 -24.42 -25.80
N GLU A 136 2.61 -25.65 -26.05
CA GLU A 136 2.46 -26.23 -27.40
C GLU A 136 1.36 -25.53 -28.20
N GLU A 137 0.22 -25.20 -27.58
CA GLU A 137 -0.84 -24.44 -28.25
C GLU A 137 -0.42 -23.02 -28.65
N LYS A 138 0.36 -22.35 -27.79
CA LYS A 138 0.87 -20.99 -28.07
C LYS A 138 1.92 -20.98 -29.18
N THR A 139 2.73 -22.02 -29.31
CA THR A 139 3.70 -22.14 -30.41
C THR A 139 3.01 -22.52 -31.72
N ALA A 140 1.96 -23.36 -31.67
CA ALA A 140 1.13 -23.69 -32.81
C ALA A 140 0.41 -22.46 -33.39
N LYS A 141 -0.18 -21.60 -32.55
CA LYS A 141 -0.86 -20.36 -32.99
C LYS A 141 0.06 -19.30 -33.60
N LYS A 142 1.39 -19.39 -33.38
CA LYS A 142 2.39 -18.47 -33.99
C LYS A 142 2.88 -18.92 -35.36
N LYS A 143 2.72 -20.20 -35.72
CA LYS A 143 3.00 -20.69 -37.07
C LYS A 143 1.74 -20.48 -37.91
N GLY A 144 1.63 -19.32 -38.55
CA GLY A 144 0.57 -19.06 -39.53
C GLY A 144 0.58 -20.10 -40.65
N PRO A 145 -0.53 -20.25 -41.41
CA PRO A 145 -0.62 -21.26 -42.46
C PRO A 145 0.51 -21.09 -43.48
N PRO A 146 1.06 -22.18 -44.03
CA PRO A 146 2.14 -22.09 -45.00
C PRO A 146 1.66 -21.30 -46.23
N ILE A 147 2.43 -20.27 -46.60
CA ILE A 147 2.22 -19.52 -47.84
C ILE A 147 2.47 -20.51 -48.99
N PRO A 148 1.50 -20.74 -49.91
CA PRO A 148 1.73 -21.60 -51.05
C PRO A 148 2.77 -20.94 -51.97
N GLU A 149 3.88 -21.63 -52.22
CA GLU A 149 4.88 -21.24 -53.22
C GLU A 149 4.23 -21.25 -54.60
N THR A 150 4.02 -20.07 -55.19
CA THR A 150 3.73 -19.95 -56.62
C THR A 150 5.05 -19.90 -57.36
N SER A 151 5.43 -21.03 -57.97
CA SER A 151 6.47 -21.07 -59.00
C SER A 151 5.97 -20.37 -60.27
N PHE A 152 6.72 -19.37 -60.73
CA PHE A 152 6.64 -18.82 -62.10
C PHE A 152 7.84 -19.31 -62.91
#